data_AF-A6NT09-F1
#
_entry.id   AF-A6NT09-F1
#
_cell.length_a   1.000
_cell.length_b   1.000
_cell.length_c   1.000
_cell.angle_alpha   90.00
_cell.angle_beta   90.00
_cell.angle_gamma   90.00
#
_symmetry.space_group_name_H-M   'P 1'
#
loop_
_entity.id
_entity.type
_entity.pdbx_description
1 polymer ?
#
loop_
_entity_poly.entity_id
_entity_poly.type
_entity_poly.pdbx_seq_one_letter_code
_entity_poly.pdbx_strand_id
1 'polypeptide(L)'
;MTKYDGGTILGPRKGKRAFHFGGGEGLKNRLEELRKARGMTQEELAEALEVSRQTVGSLENGRYNPSILLAFKIARLFETTIEEVFLYEEQGEE
;
A
#
# COMPACT_ATOMS: atom_id res chain seq x y z
N MET A 1 -1.40 10.35 -28.13
CA MET A 1 -2.56 9.58 -27.65
C MET A 1 -2.05 8.20 -27.25
N THR A 2 -1.48 8.10 -26.06
CA THR A 2 -0.77 6.89 -25.62
C THR A 2 -1.79 5.89 -25.08
N LYS A 3 -1.92 4.76 -25.77
CA LYS A 3 -2.73 3.63 -25.31
C LYS A 3 -2.02 3.00 -24.11
N TYR A 4 -2.72 2.90 -22.98
CA TYR A 4 -2.29 2.10 -21.84
C TYR A 4 -2.75 0.67 -22.07
N ASP A 5 -1.87 -0.16 -22.64
CA ASP A 5 -2.06 -1.61 -22.69
C ASP A 5 -1.41 -2.23 -21.44
N GLY A 6 -2.22 -2.92 -20.65
CA GLY A 6 -1.82 -3.54 -19.38
C GLY A 6 -0.79 -4.65 -19.56
N GLY A 7 0.47 -4.37 -19.22
CA GLY A 7 1.55 -5.34 -19.18
C GLY A 7 2.38 -5.21 -17.90
N THR A 8 2.35 -6.25 -17.07
CA THR A 8 3.19 -6.42 -15.88
C THR A 8 4.68 -6.42 -16.28
N ILE A 9 5.48 -5.51 -15.72
CA ILE A 9 6.95 -5.61 -15.79
C ILE A 9 7.48 -5.99 -14.39
N LEU A 10 7.82 -7.26 -14.23
CA LEU A 10 8.56 -7.80 -13.09
C LEU A 10 10.06 -7.83 -13.42
N GLY A 11 10.85 -7.03 -12.70
CA GLY A 11 12.33 -7.08 -12.62
C GLY A 11 12.81 -7.24 -11.15
N PRO A 12 14.07 -7.61 -10.91
CA PRO A 12 14.46 -8.53 -9.83
C PRO A 12 14.39 -7.98 -8.39
N ARG A 13 14.23 -8.92 -7.45
CA ARG A 13 14.04 -8.69 -5.99
C ARG A 13 15.35 -8.44 -5.23
N LYS A 14 15.36 -7.42 -4.36
CA LYS A 14 15.74 -7.43 -2.92
C LYS A 14 15.56 -6.00 -2.37
N GLY A 15 14.91 -5.86 -1.22
CA GLY A 15 14.55 -4.57 -0.59
C GLY A 15 13.09 -4.19 -0.87
N LYS A 16 12.31 -3.96 0.20
CA LYS A 16 10.92 -3.47 0.14
C LYS A 16 10.93 -2.11 -0.58
N ARG A 17 10.63 -2.06 -1.88
CA ARG A 17 10.61 -0.79 -2.63
C ARG A 17 9.28 -0.09 -2.36
N ALA A 18 9.34 1.14 -1.84
CA ALA A 18 8.22 2.06 -1.87
C ALA A 18 7.80 2.32 -3.32
N PHE A 19 6.54 2.67 -3.55
CA PHE A 19 6.16 3.23 -4.84
C PHE A 19 6.85 4.55 -5.03
N HIS A 20 7.47 4.69 -6.19
CA HIS A 20 8.00 5.96 -6.66
C HIS A 20 7.02 6.44 -7.73
N PHE A 21 6.24 7.48 -7.43
CA PHE A 21 5.61 8.25 -8.48
C PHE A 21 6.72 9.04 -9.19
N GLY A 22 6.64 9.18 -10.50
CA GLY A 22 7.68 9.86 -11.27
C GLY A 22 7.90 11.28 -10.75
N GLY A 23 9.02 11.48 -10.06
CA GLY A 23 9.36 12.71 -9.33
C GLY A 23 9.49 12.46 -7.82
N GLY A 24 10.60 11.85 -7.37
CA GLY A 24 11.05 11.86 -5.95
C GLY A 24 10.15 11.27 -4.85
N GLU A 25 8.87 11.02 -5.06
CA GLU A 25 7.91 10.80 -3.97
C GLU A 25 7.75 9.32 -3.61
N GLY A 26 7.93 8.99 -2.33
CA GLY A 26 7.85 7.62 -1.81
C GLY A 26 6.67 7.41 -0.86
N LEU A 27 5.77 6.47 -1.16
CA LEU A 27 4.69 6.07 -0.23
C LEU A 27 5.08 4.81 0.54
N LYS A 28 5.43 4.99 1.82
CA LYS A 28 5.59 3.90 2.79
C LYS A 28 4.25 3.62 3.48
N ASN A 29 4.09 2.44 4.08
CA ASN A 29 2.89 2.12 4.85
C ASN A 29 3.19 1.25 6.07
N ARG A 30 2.31 1.33 7.07
CA ARG A 30 2.35 0.58 8.33
C ARG A 30 1.31 -0.54 8.41
N LEU A 31 0.74 -0.96 7.27
CA LEU A 31 -0.37 -1.90 7.24
C LEU A 31 -0.02 -3.26 7.88
N GLU A 32 1.19 -3.77 7.62
CA GLU A 32 1.68 -5.03 8.20
C GLU A 32 1.78 -4.94 9.73
N GLU A 33 2.25 -3.80 10.25
CA GLU A 33 2.37 -3.52 11.68
C GLU A 33 1.00 -3.48 12.35
N LEU A 34 0.08 -2.67 11.82
CA LEU A 34 -1.28 -2.51 12.32
C LEU A 34 -2.05 -3.84 12.32
N ARG A 35 -1.93 -4.61 11.23
CA ARG A 35 -2.54 -5.93 11.12
C ARG A 35 -2.02 -6.88 12.21
N LYS A 36 -0.70 -6.97 12.38
CA LYS A 36 -0.08 -7.84 13.39
C LYS A 36 -0.43 -7.41 14.82
N ALA A 37 -0.51 -6.10 15.07
CA ALA A 37 -0.92 -5.57 16.38
C ALA A 37 -2.34 -6.01 16.78
N ARG A 38 -3.22 -6.24 15.80
CA ARG A 38 -4.56 -6.81 16.01
C ARG A 38 -4.63 -8.33 15.96
N GLY A 39 -3.51 -9.03 15.80
CA GLY A 39 -3.47 -10.49 15.71
C GLY A 39 -4.09 -11.06 14.44
N MET A 40 -4.34 -10.22 13.42
CA MET A 40 -5.01 -10.65 12.18
C MET A 40 -4.03 -11.29 11.19
N THR A 41 -4.48 -12.31 10.49
CA THR A 41 -3.86 -12.87 9.28
C THR A 41 -4.13 -11.97 8.06
N GLN A 42 -3.36 -12.15 6.98
CA GLN A 42 -3.62 -11.42 5.73
C GLN A 42 -4.97 -11.78 5.11
N GLU A 43 -5.48 -12.99 5.36
CA GLU A 43 -6.79 -13.42 4.86
C GLU A 43 -7.91 -12.67 5.60
N GLU A 44 -7.87 -12.64 6.94
CA GLU A 44 -8.85 -11.91 7.76
C GLU A 44 -8.89 -10.41 7.43
N LEU A 45 -7.71 -9.80 7.16
CA LEU A 45 -7.67 -8.41 6.72
C LEU A 45 -8.28 -8.23 5.32
N ALA A 46 -8.05 -9.20 4.42
CA ALA A 46 -8.58 -9.15 3.07
C ALA A 46 -10.10 -9.26 3.07
N GLU A 47 -10.65 -10.17 3.87
CA GLU A 47 -12.09 -10.30 4.10
C GLU A 47 -12.69 -9.00 4.67
N ALA A 48 -12.08 -8.44 5.72
CA ALA A 48 -12.56 -7.20 6.35
C ALA A 48 -12.56 -5.98 5.41
N LEU A 49 -11.66 -5.96 4.42
CA LEU A 49 -11.53 -4.87 3.44
C LEU A 49 -12.25 -5.15 2.12
N GLU A 50 -12.82 -6.35 1.96
CA GLU A 50 -13.44 -6.85 0.72
C GLU A 50 -12.47 -6.82 -0.49
N VAL A 51 -11.24 -7.28 -0.27
CA VAL A 51 -10.21 -7.40 -1.30
C VAL A 51 -9.62 -8.81 -1.30
N SER A 52 -8.78 -9.12 -2.31
CA SER A 52 -8.06 -10.39 -2.30
C SER A 52 -6.91 -10.37 -1.27
N ARG A 53 -6.54 -11.55 -0.73
CA ARG A 53 -5.31 -11.70 0.08
C ARG A 53 -4.06 -11.20 -0.65
N GLN A 54 -4.01 -11.36 -1.98
CA GLN A 54 -2.91 -10.84 -2.81
C GLN A 54 -2.87 -9.31 -2.78
N THR A 55 -4.01 -8.64 -2.76
CA THR A 55 -4.11 -7.17 -2.63
C THR A 55 -3.49 -6.72 -1.31
N VAL A 56 -3.85 -7.36 -0.20
CA VAL A 56 -3.25 -7.10 1.12
C VAL A 56 -1.73 -7.30 1.08
N GLY A 57 -1.27 -8.43 0.55
CA GLY A 57 0.16 -8.71 0.41
C GLY A 57 0.88 -7.69 -0.48
N SER A 58 0.24 -7.15 -1.52
CA SER A 58 0.83 -6.09 -2.34
C SER A 58 0.86 -4.75 -1.62
N LEU A 59 -0.18 -4.39 -0.85
CA LEU A 59 -0.22 -3.19 -0.02
C LEU A 59 0.92 -3.20 1.01
N GLU A 60 1.02 -4.25 1.82
CA GLU A 60 2.04 -4.37 2.87
C GLU A 60 3.47 -4.29 2.34
N ASN A 61 3.68 -4.75 1.11
CA ASN A 61 4.99 -4.73 0.47
C ASN A 61 5.27 -3.44 -0.32
N GLY A 62 4.36 -2.47 -0.31
CA GLY A 62 4.51 -1.23 -1.10
C GLY A 62 4.49 -1.51 -2.60
N ARG A 63 3.75 -2.55 -3.04
CA ARG A 63 3.56 -2.96 -4.44
C ARG A 63 2.14 -2.78 -4.96
N TYR A 64 1.22 -2.24 -4.15
CA TYR A 64 0.00 -1.60 -4.63
C TYR A 64 -0.23 -0.21 -3.97
N ASN A 65 -0.53 0.83 -4.76
CA ASN A 65 -1.01 2.11 -4.23
C ASN A 65 -2.53 1.99 -4.01
N PRO A 66 -3.04 2.10 -2.76
CA PRO A 66 -4.47 2.01 -2.51
C PRO A 66 -5.24 3.12 -3.23
N SER A 67 -6.47 2.82 -3.66
CA SER A 67 -7.43 3.88 -3.97
C SER A 67 -7.77 4.66 -2.70
N ILE A 68 -8.22 5.91 -2.86
CA ILE A 68 -8.64 6.74 -1.72
C ILE A 68 -9.71 6.04 -0.85
N LEU A 69 -10.64 5.32 -1.48
CA LEU A 69 -11.69 4.57 -0.79
C LEU A 69 -11.10 3.44 0.06
N LEU A 70 -10.12 2.71 -0.48
CA LEU A 70 -9.44 1.65 0.27
C LEU A 70 -8.62 2.21 1.43
N ALA A 71 -7.95 3.34 1.23
CA ALA A 71 -7.24 4.04 2.29
C ALA A 71 -8.18 4.43 3.45
N PHE A 72 -9.36 4.99 3.14
CA PHE A 72 -10.40 5.28 4.15
C PHE A 72 -10.91 4.02 4.85
N LYS A 73 -11.17 2.92 4.13
CA LYS A 73 -11.58 1.66 4.74
C LYS A 73 -10.54 1.16 5.75
N ILE A 74 -9.25 1.21 5.37
CA ILE A 74 -8.14 0.79 6.22
C ILE A 74 -8.03 1.67 7.46
N ALA A 75 -8.02 3.00 7.30
CA ALA A 75 -7.94 3.94 8.41
C ALA A 75 -9.07 3.74 9.42
N ARG A 76 -10.31 3.56 8.93
CA ARG A 76 -11.48 3.26 9.79
C ARG A 76 -11.36 1.91 10.48
N LEU A 77 -10.93 0.88 9.76
CA LEU A 77 -10.77 -0.46 10.35
C LEU A 77 -9.83 -0.40 11.54
N PHE A 78 -8.71 0.33 11.43
CA PHE A 78 -7.70 0.43 12.48
C PHE A 78 -7.91 1.59 13.47
N GLU A 79 -8.99 2.36 13.34
CA GLU A 79 -9.31 3.51 14.20
C GLU A 79 -8.18 4.56 14.25
N THR A 80 -7.63 4.87 13.07
CA THR A 80 -6.47 5.75 12.86
C THR A 80 -6.73 6.65 11.65
N THR A 81 -5.82 7.58 11.32
CA THR A 81 -5.93 8.40 10.11
C THR A 81 -5.24 7.77 8.90
N ILE A 82 -5.50 8.29 7.70
CA ILE A 82 -4.82 7.81 6.48
C ILE A 82 -3.31 8.07 6.56
N GLU A 83 -2.93 9.24 7.09
CA GLU A 83 -1.55 9.71 7.23
C GLU A 83 -0.76 8.87 8.25
N GLU A 84 -1.44 8.32 9.26
CA GLU A 84 -0.83 7.39 10.22
C GLU A 84 -0.58 6.00 9.61
N VAL A 85 -1.36 5.61 8.59
CA VAL A 85 -1.23 4.33 7.88
C VAL A 85 -0.24 4.44 6.72
N PHE A 86 -0.32 5.51 5.92
CA PHE A 86 0.41 5.72 4.69
C PHE A 86 1.32 6.94 4.84
N LEU A 87 2.61 6.68 5.01
CA LEU A 87 3.64 7.69 5.24
C LEU A 87 4.15 8.18 3.89
N TYR A 88 3.77 9.40 3.55
CA TYR A 88 4.23 10.09 2.36
C TYR A 88 5.53 10.83 2.65
N GLU A 89 6.59 10.49 1.91
CA GLU A 89 7.87 11.20 1.97
C GLU A 89 8.02 12.04 0.70
N GLU A 90 7.92 13.36 0.85
CA GLU A 90 8.41 14.32 -0.16
C GLU A 90 9.94 14.24 -0.15
N GLN A 91 10.56 13.84 -1.27
CA GLN A 91 11.97 14.14 -1.46
C GLN A 91 12.07 15.65 -1.67
N GLY A 92 12.56 16.36 -0.65
CA GLY A 92 12.83 17.79 -0.76
C GLY A 92 13.66 18.08 -2.01
N GLU A 93 13.23 19.07 -2.78
CA GLU A 93 14.07 19.71 -3.79
C GLU A 93 15.28 20.32 -3.06
N GLU A 94 16.44 19.67 -3.13
CA GLU A 94 17.74 20.34 -2.90
C GLU A 94 18.17 21.10 -4.15
#